data_AF-A0A920NZ45-F1
#
_entry.id   AF-A0A920NZ45-F1
#
_cell.length_a   1.000
_cell.length_b   1.000
_cell.length_c   1.000
_cell.angle_alpha   90.00
_cell.angle_beta   90.00
_cell.angle_gamma   90.00
#
_symmetry.space_group_name_H-M   'P 1'
#
loop_
_entity.id
_entity.type
_entity.pdbx_description
1 polymer ?
#
loop_
_entity_poly.entity_id
_entity_poly.type
_entity_poly.pdbx_seq_one_letter_code
_entity_poly.pdbx_strand_id
1 'polypeptide(L)'
;MNLQELKQKSPSELISQAEKLGIKNPSTLRKQEILFSILKKLADKNEQITGGGVLEVLQDGFGFLRAIESNYLPGPDDIYVSPSQIRKFGLRTGDSVEGEIRAPKDAERYFALLKVSQINFETPEKARNLKKHLII
;
A
#
# COMPACT_ATOMS: atom_id res chain seq x y z
N MET A 1 11.17 4.02 -3.22
CA MET A 1 10.29 5.16 -2.88
C MET A 1 9.17 4.68 -1.96
N ASN A 2 8.81 5.41 -0.90
CA ASN A 2 7.70 5.04 0.00
C ASN A 2 6.41 5.79 -0.38
N LEU A 3 5.28 5.08 -0.46
CA LEU A 3 3.96 5.63 -0.78
C LEU A 3 3.49 6.65 0.27
N GLN A 4 3.76 6.40 1.54
CA GLN A 4 3.34 7.26 2.66
C GLN A 4 4.02 8.63 2.57
N GLU A 5 5.31 8.66 2.23
CA GLU A 5 6.05 9.91 1.96
C GLU A 5 5.42 10.69 0.81
N LEU A 6 5.00 10.02 -0.26
CA LEU A 6 4.30 10.66 -1.37
C LEU A 6 2.93 11.21 -0.96
N LYS A 7 2.19 10.51 -0.09
CA LYS A 7 0.86 10.94 0.38
C LYS A 7 0.92 12.21 1.22
N GLN A 8 1.99 12.39 1.99
CA GLN A 8 2.20 13.55 2.88
C GLN A 8 2.59 14.83 2.13
N LYS A 9 3.02 14.71 0.86
CA LYS A 9 3.33 15.88 0.03
C LYS A 9 2.10 16.73 -0.25
N SER A 10 2.31 18.03 -0.31
CA SER A 10 1.30 18.99 -0.74
C SER A 10 0.90 18.76 -2.20
N PRO A 11 -0.31 19.21 -2.62
CA PRO A 11 -0.74 19.07 -4.01
C PRO A 11 0.24 19.69 -5.02
N SER A 12 0.84 20.85 -4.70
CA SER A 12 1.82 21.52 -5.56
C SER A 12 3.12 20.72 -5.72
N GLU A 13 3.61 20.09 -4.64
CA GLU A 13 4.78 19.22 -4.70
C GLU A 13 4.53 17.96 -5.53
N LEU A 14 3.34 17.37 -5.42
CA LEU A 14 2.94 16.22 -6.23
C LEU A 14 2.87 16.58 -7.72
N ILE A 15 2.29 17.72 -8.06
CA ILE A 15 2.26 18.24 -9.44
C ILE A 15 3.69 18.43 -9.96
N SER A 16 4.55 19.12 -9.20
CA SER A 16 5.94 19.36 -9.60
C SER A 16 6.73 18.06 -9.80
N GLN A 17 6.52 17.07 -8.92
CA GLN A 17 7.15 15.76 -9.06
C GLN A 17 6.63 15.00 -10.28
N ALA A 18 5.32 15.09 -10.56
CA ALA A 18 4.73 14.46 -11.74
C ALA A 18 5.27 15.06 -13.05
N GLU A 19 5.40 16.38 -13.12
CA GLU A 19 6.00 17.09 -14.26
C GLU A 19 7.46 16.67 -14.48
N LYS A 20 8.26 16.58 -13.40
CA LYS A 20 9.65 16.09 -13.46
C LYS A 20 9.77 14.65 -13.98
N LEU A 21 8.74 13.82 -13.77
CA LEU A 21 8.66 12.46 -14.28
C LEU A 21 8.08 12.37 -15.71
N GLY A 22 7.77 13.52 -16.33
CA GLY A 22 7.27 13.60 -17.70
C GLY A 22 5.78 13.30 -17.84
N ILE A 23 4.99 13.41 -16.76
CA ILE A 23 3.54 13.27 -16.80
C ILE A 23 2.94 14.58 -17.33
N LYS A 24 2.06 14.48 -18.34
CA LYS A 24 1.44 15.64 -18.99
C LYS A 24 0.20 16.09 -18.21
N ASN A 25 0.02 17.41 -18.07
CA ASN A 25 -1.12 18.07 -17.42
C ASN A 25 -1.52 17.52 -16.03
N PRO A 26 -0.57 17.25 -15.10
CA PRO A 26 -0.91 16.67 -13.79
C PRO A 26 -1.82 17.57 -12.95
N SER A 27 -1.84 18.88 -13.19
CA SER A 27 -2.74 19.83 -12.51
C SER A 27 -4.23 19.60 -12.78
N THR A 28 -4.57 18.88 -13.86
CA THR A 28 -5.97 18.54 -14.22
C THR A 28 -6.44 17.25 -13.55
N LEU A 29 -5.52 16.48 -12.98
CA LEU A 29 -5.77 15.17 -12.40
C LEU A 29 -6.14 15.27 -10.92
N ARG A 30 -6.96 14.33 -10.44
CA ARG A 30 -7.19 14.16 -9.00
C ARG A 30 -5.92 13.68 -8.31
N LYS A 31 -5.76 13.95 -7.01
CA LYS A 31 -4.59 13.53 -6.22
C LYS A 31 -4.24 12.03 -6.43
N GLN A 32 -5.24 11.16 -6.45
CA GLN A 32 -5.05 9.72 -6.67
C GLN A 32 -4.51 9.40 -8.07
N GLU A 33 -4.99 10.08 -9.11
CA GLU A 33 -4.54 9.91 -10.49
C GLU A 33 -3.10 10.41 -10.68
N ILE A 34 -2.73 11.50 -9.99
CA ILE A 34 -1.35 11.99 -9.94
C ILE A 34 -0.44 10.95 -9.28
N LEU A 35 -0.84 10.45 -8.10
CA LEU A 35 -0.08 9.41 -7.38
C LEU A 35 0.08 8.16 -8.24
N PHE A 36 -1.01 7.69 -8.86
CA PHE A 36 -0.98 6.56 -9.78
C PHE A 36 0.01 6.77 -10.92
N SER A 37 -0.03 7.94 -11.55
CA SER A 37 0.85 8.27 -12.67
C SER A 37 2.32 8.32 -12.25
N ILE A 38 2.62 8.93 -11.09
CA ILE A 38 3.97 8.98 -10.52
C ILE A 38 4.47 7.55 -10.26
N LEU A 39 3.68 6.74 -9.59
CA LEU A 39 4.06 5.38 -9.20
C LEU A 39 4.25 4.48 -10.42
N LYS A 40 3.39 4.62 -11.45
CA LYS A 40 3.57 3.92 -12.72
C LYS A 40 4.91 4.30 -13.37
N LYS A 41 5.25 5.59 -13.41
CA LYS A 41 6.54 6.06 -13.93
C LYS A 41 7.75 5.57 -13.13
N LEU A 42 7.63 5.44 -11.81
CA LEU A 42 8.70 4.91 -10.96
C LEU A 42 8.84 3.39 -11.16
N ALA A 43 7.73 2.66 -11.25
CA ALA A 43 7.73 1.23 -11.53
C ALA A 43 8.34 0.91 -12.91
N ASP A 44 8.04 1.71 -13.94
CA ASP A 44 8.63 1.58 -15.28
C ASP A 44 10.17 1.74 -15.27
N LYS A 45 10.72 2.41 -14.25
CA LYS A 45 12.16 2.57 -14.02
C LYS A 45 12.75 1.45 -13.14
N ASN A 46 12.00 0.38 -12.88
CA ASN A 46 12.34 -0.68 -11.94
C ASN A 46 12.63 -0.18 -10.50
N GLU A 47 12.08 0.97 -10.11
CA GLU A 47 12.18 1.40 -8.72
C GLU A 47 11.19 0.63 -7.85
N GLN A 48 11.70 0.09 -6.74
CA GLN A 48 10.85 -0.57 -5.75
C GLN A 48 10.00 0.47 -5.01
N ILE A 49 8.70 0.19 -4.95
CA ILE A 49 7.71 1.02 -4.27
C ILE A 49 7.24 0.27 -3.04
N THR A 50 7.35 0.91 -1.88
CA THR A 50 6.89 0.36 -0.60
C THR A 50 5.70 1.12 -0.06
N GLY A 51 4.88 0.45 0.74
CA GLY A 51 3.76 1.04 1.45
C GLY A 51 3.33 0.14 2.60
N GLY A 52 2.46 0.66 3.45
CA GLY A 52 1.96 -0.06 4.61
C GLY A 52 0.74 0.58 5.22
N GLY A 53 0.24 -0.07 6.26
CA GLY A 53 -0.93 0.36 7.02
C GLY A 53 -1.41 -0.73 7.96
N VAL A 54 -2.54 -0.51 8.60
CA VAL A 54 -3.18 -1.49 9.48
C VAL A 54 -4.20 -2.28 8.68
N LEU A 55 -4.10 -3.61 8.72
CA LEU A 55 -4.98 -4.50 7.98
C LEU A 55 -6.40 -4.47 8.54
N GLU A 56 -7.38 -4.34 7.66
CA GLU A 56 -8.78 -4.67 7.89
C GLU A 56 -9.17 -5.82 6.95
N VAL A 57 -9.57 -6.96 7.51
CA VAL A 57 -10.06 -8.12 6.76
C VAL A 57 -11.59 -8.04 6.65
N LEU A 58 -12.10 -8.17 5.42
CA LEU A 58 -13.53 -8.15 5.10
C LEU A 58 -14.12 -9.57 5.01
N GLN A 59 -15.46 -9.67 4.89
CA GLN A 59 -16.20 -10.95 4.94
C GLN A 59 -15.73 -11.97 3.91
N ASP A 60 -15.31 -11.53 2.72
CA ASP A 60 -14.82 -12.42 1.65
C ASP A 60 -13.34 -12.83 1.82
N GLY A 61 -12.72 -12.47 2.95
CA GLY A 61 -11.37 -12.87 3.33
C GLY A 61 -10.24 -12.13 2.63
N PHE A 62 -10.54 -11.14 1.78
CA PHE A 62 -9.57 -10.12 1.34
C PHE A 62 -9.55 -8.97 2.35
N GLY A 63 -8.59 -8.06 2.22
CA GLY A 63 -8.50 -6.91 3.12
C GLY A 63 -7.83 -5.70 2.50
N PHE A 64 -7.81 -4.63 3.28
CA PHE A 64 -7.14 -3.37 2.94
C PHE A 64 -6.21 -2.95 4.06
N LEU A 65 -5.02 -2.46 3.73
CA LEU A 65 -4.19 -1.73 4.66
C LEU A 65 -4.70 -0.28 4.71
N ARG A 66 -5.31 0.07 5.84
CA ARG A 66 -5.84 1.40 6.12
C ARG A 66 -4.72 2.31 6.64
N ALA A 67 -4.77 3.56 6.21
CA ALA A 67 -3.82 4.58 6.63
C ALA A 67 -4.18 5.12 8.03
N ILE A 68 -3.19 5.25 8.91
CA ILE A 68 -3.37 5.81 10.26
C ILE A 68 -3.81 7.28 10.16
N GLU A 69 -3.26 8.01 9.20
CA GLU A 69 -3.54 9.44 8.98
C GLU A 69 -5.00 9.69 8.57
N SER A 70 -5.68 8.67 8.03
CA SER A 70 -7.09 8.72 7.68
C SER A 70 -8.00 8.19 8.79
N ASN A 71 -7.49 8.03 10.02
CA ASN A 71 -8.20 7.41 11.14
C ASN A 71 -8.79 6.03 10.78
N TYR A 72 -8.07 5.27 9.96
CA TYR A 72 -8.49 3.96 9.45
C TYR A 72 -9.76 3.96 8.59
N LEU A 73 -10.23 5.13 8.16
CA LEU A 73 -11.41 5.23 7.30
C LEU A 73 -11.08 4.73 5.89
N PRO A 74 -12.06 4.11 5.20
CA PRO A 74 -11.88 3.68 3.82
C PRO A 74 -11.48 4.83 2.90
N GLY A 75 -10.36 4.65 2.20
CA GLY A 75 -9.75 5.66 1.34
C GLY A 75 -9.44 5.12 -0.05
N PRO A 76 -9.41 5.99 -1.08
CA PRO A 76 -8.98 5.62 -2.43
C PRO A 76 -7.52 5.15 -2.51
N ASP A 77 -6.75 5.42 -1.46
CA ASP A 77 -5.33 5.19 -1.34
C ASP A 77 -4.98 3.99 -0.45
N ASP A 78 -5.99 3.21 -0.06
CA ASP A 78 -5.83 1.93 0.63
C ASP A 78 -5.11 0.90 -0.24
N ILE A 79 -4.36 0.02 0.43
CA ILE A 79 -3.60 -1.05 -0.24
C ILE A 79 -4.35 -2.36 -0.09
N TYR A 80 -4.81 -2.91 -1.21
CA TYR A 80 -5.43 -4.21 -1.30
C TYR A 80 -4.46 -5.33 -0.88
N VAL A 81 -4.98 -6.24 -0.05
CA VAL A 81 -4.30 -7.47 0.38
C VAL A 81 -5.14 -8.67 -0.03
N SER A 82 -4.54 -9.57 -0.80
CA SER A 82 -5.24 -10.75 -1.30
C SER A 82 -5.54 -11.78 -0.19
N PRO A 83 -6.62 -12.58 -0.33
CA PRO A 83 -6.90 -13.66 0.61
C PRO A 83 -5.77 -14.66 0.76
N SER A 84 -5.00 -14.90 -0.31
CA SER A 84 -3.85 -15.82 -0.29
C SER A 84 -2.71 -15.28 0.58
N GLN A 85 -2.42 -13.98 0.52
CA GLN A 85 -1.44 -13.34 1.41
C GLN A 85 -1.90 -13.38 2.88
N ILE A 86 -3.17 -13.03 3.14
CA ILE A 86 -3.75 -13.09 4.49
C ILE A 86 -3.59 -14.48 5.09
N ARG A 87 -3.96 -15.53 4.34
CA ARG A 87 -3.78 -16.92 4.79
C ARG A 87 -2.31 -17.33 4.94
N LYS A 88 -1.46 -16.99 3.97
CA LYS A 88 -0.03 -17.38 3.96
C LYS A 88 0.71 -16.89 5.20
N PHE A 89 0.41 -15.67 5.64
CA PHE A 89 1.09 -15.02 6.77
C PHE A 89 0.26 -15.05 8.08
N GLY A 90 -0.95 -15.65 8.06
CA GLY A 90 -1.81 -15.69 9.23
C GLY A 90 -2.21 -14.30 9.74
N LEU A 91 -2.45 -13.37 8.80
CA LEU A 91 -2.80 -11.99 9.12
C LEU A 91 -4.23 -11.88 9.65
N ARG A 92 -4.48 -10.90 10.51
CA ARG A 92 -5.79 -10.60 11.09
C ARG A 92 -6.03 -9.09 11.07
N THR A 93 -7.29 -8.70 11.17
CA THR A 93 -7.64 -7.29 11.38
C THR A 93 -6.87 -6.73 12.57
N GLY A 94 -6.23 -5.57 12.39
CA GLY A 94 -5.37 -4.93 13.38
C GLY A 94 -3.88 -5.20 13.21
N ASP A 95 -3.47 -6.17 12.38
CA ASP A 95 -2.04 -6.37 12.09
C ASP A 95 -1.49 -5.18 11.27
N SER A 96 -0.40 -4.58 11.74
CA SER A 96 0.38 -3.61 10.95
C SER A 96 1.20 -4.36 9.92
N VAL A 97 1.09 -3.98 8.65
CA VAL A 97 1.79 -4.64 7.55
C VAL A 97 2.50 -3.60 6.71
N GLU A 98 3.76 -3.87 6.40
CA GLU A 98 4.54 -3.13 5.42
C GLU A 98 5.03 -4.07 4.33
N GLY A 99 5.20 -3.52 3.13
CA GLY A 99 5.67 -4.30 2.01
C GLY A 99 5.85 -3.53 0.73
N GLU A 100 6.36 -4.25 -0.27
CA GLU A 100 6.37 -3.79 -1.64
C GLU A 100 4.95 -3.78 -2.19
N ILE A 101 4.60 -2.70 -2.88
CA ILE A 101 3.29 -2.51 -3.48
C ILE A 101 3.43 -2.28 -4.98
N ARG A 102 2.34 -2.49 -5.69
CA ARG A 102 2.22 -2.14 -7.10
C ARG A 102 1.00 -1.25 -7.34
N ALA A 103 1.09 -0.44 -8.39
CA ALA A 103 -0.03 0.31 -8.89
C ALA A 103 -1.16 -0.64 -9.39
N PRO A 104 -2.43 -0.21 -9.36
CA PRO A 104 -3.52 -0.94 -9.98
C PRO A 104 -3.29 -1.16 -11.48
N LYS A 105 -3.74 -2.31 -11.98
CA LYS A 105 -3.91 -2.56 -13.42
C LYS A 105 -5.22 -1.92 -13.91
N ASP A 106 -5.47 -1.95 -15.22
CA ASP A 106 -6.61 -1.24 -15.85
C ASP A 106 -7.98 -1.55 -15.24
N ALA A 107 -8.19 -2.76 -14.69
CA ALA A 107 -9.43 -3.17 -14.03
C ALA A 107 -9.44 -2.99 -12.50
N GLU A 108 -8.33 -2.54 -11.91
CA GLU A 108 -8.15 -2.42 -10.46
C GLU A 108 -8.25 -0.95 -10.02
N ARG A 109 -8.74 -0.70 -8.81
CA ARG A 109 -8.91 0.66 -8.25
C ARG A 109 -7.90 1.03 -7.18
N TYR A 110 -7.25 0.04 -6.59
CA TYR A 110 -6.41 0.20 -5.40
C TYR A 110 -4.98 -0.27 -5.68
N PHE A 111 -4.03 0.26 -4.92
CA PHE A 111 -2.71 -0.33 -4.84
C PHE A 111 -2.83 -1.76 -4.32
N ALA A 112 -1.95 -2.66 -4.75
CA ALA A 112 -1.96 -4.03 -4.27
C ALA A 112 -0.62 -4.37 -3.63
N LEU A 113 -0.67 -5.05 -2.49
CA LEU A 113 0.50 -5.59 -1.84
C LEU A 113 1.12 -6.68 -2.73
N LEU A 114 2.39 -6.51 -3.09
CA LEU A 114 3.15 -7.48 -3.87
C LEU A 114 3.90 -8.46 -2.97
N LYS A 115 4.64 -7.91 -1.98
CA LYS A 115 5.49 -8.69 -1.07
C LYS A 115 5.46 -8.09 0.33
N VAL A 116 5.16 -8.90 1.34
CA VAL A 116 5.24 -8.49 2.75
C VAL A 116 6.71 -8.40 3.16
N SER A 117 7.13 -7.25 3.71
CA SER A 117 8.45 -7.04 4.31
C SER A 117 8.42 -7.08 5.83
N GLN A 118 7.33 -6.63 6.45
CA GLN A 118 7.21 -6.55 7.91
C GLN A 118 5.76 -6.77 8.35
N ILE A 119 5.58 -7.42 9.51
CA ILE A 119 4.29 -7.61 10.19
C ILE A 119 4.49 -7.24 11.66
N ASN A 120 3.69 -6.33 12.20
CA ASN A 120 3.76 -5.86 13.59
C ASN A 120 5.20 -5.48 14.02
N PHE A 121 5.89 -4.75 13.15
CA PHE A 121 7.28 -4.31 13.36
C PHE A 121 8.34 -5.42 13.39
N GLU A 122 7.97 -6.66 13.03
CA GLU A 122 8.88 -7.79 12.92
C GLU A 122 8.96 -8.38 11.51
N THR A 123 10.03 -9.13 11.24
CA THR A 123 10.13 -9.88 9.98
C THR A 123 9.04 -10.97 9.93
N PRO A 124 8.48 -11.27 8.74
CA PRO A 124 7.40 -12.26 8.62
C PRO A 124 7.74 -13.64 9.17
N GLU A 125 9.02 -14.03 9.11
CA GLU A 125 9.52 -15.29 9.67
C GLU A 125 9.38 -15.36 11.19
N LYS A 126 9.70 -14.27 11.90
CA LYS A 126 9.58 -14.19 13.37
C LYS A 126 8.13 -14.05 13.81
N ALA A 127 7.35 -13.20 13.13
CA ALA A 127 5.93 -13.01 13.41
C ALA A 127 5.11 -14.32 13.31
N ARG A 128 5.44 -15.18 12.34
CA ARG A 128 4.79 -16.50 12.19
C ARG A 128 5.10 -17.45 13.35
N ASN A 129 6.29 -17.37 13.95
CA ASN A 129 6.67 -18.21 15.08
C ASN A 129 6.00 -17.78 16.39
N LEU A 130 5.78 -16.48 16.59
CA LEU A 130 5.07 -15.94 17.75
C LEU A 130 3.60 -16.38 17.79
N LYS A 131 2.90 -16.35 16.64
CA LYS A 131 1.49 -16.79 16.56
C LYS A 131 1.31 -18.29 16.79
N LYS A 132 2.35 -19.11 16.62
CA LYS A 132 2.31 -20.54 16.98
C LYS A 132 2.37 -20.79 18.49
N HIS A 133 2.99 -19.88 19.25
CA HIS A 133 3.15 -20.02 20.70
C HIS A 133 2.01 -19.44 21.54
N LEU A 134 1.13 -18.63 20.94
CA LEU A 134 -0.07 -18.10 21.63
C LEU A 134 -1.28 -19.06 21.61
N ILE A 135 -1.11 -20.27 21.08
CA ILE A 135 -2.12 -21.34 21.14
C ILE A 135 -1.62 -22.35 22.16
N ILE A 136 -1.79 -22.04 23.45
CA ILE A 136 -1.64 -22.98 24.57
C ILE A 136 -2.78 -22.70 25.55
#